data_AF-A0A1G1VL58-F1
#
_entry.id   AF-A0A1G1VL58-F1
#
_cell.length_a   1.000
_cell.length_b   1.000
_cell.length_c   1.000
_cell.angle_alpha   90.00
_cell.angle_beta   90.00
_cell.angle_gamma   90.00
#
_symmetry.space_group_name_H-M   'P 1'
#
loop_
_entity.id
_entity.type
_entity.pdbx_description
1 polymer ?
#
loop_
_entity_poly.entity_id
_entity_poly.type
_entity_poly.pdbx_seq_one_letter_code
_entity_poly.pdbx_strand_id
1 'polypeptide(L)'
;MANSFVTFTSKFLGRYVRLTRLNVVGRWLVRREVAIVGLVIMIGVNFWNQWQLARQKILGAKQEIVAAEIREDIAKLEQVAETVNSRDVWLKLTLLNWQIFDEGKAKEYWQKAWLIDPNNEQVTSVRRMVQP
;
A
#
# COMPACT_ATOMS: atom_id res chain seq x y z
N MET A 1 13.56 -8.90 8.09
CA MET A 1 13.25 -10.11 8.91
C MET A 1 13.25 -11.42 8.08
N ALA A 2 14.01 -11.53 6.99
CA ALA A 2 14.09 -12.76 6.17
C ALA A 2 15.28 -13.68 6.54
N ASN A 3 16.26 -13.16 7.29
CA ASN A 3 17.53 -13.86 7.55
C ASN A 3 17.47 -14.96 8.62
N SER A 4 16.45 -14.95 9.50
CA SER A 4 16.30 -15.96 10.56
C SER A 4 15.66 -17.27 10.07
N PHE A 5 14.85 -17.23 9.00
CA PHE A 5 14.16 -18.41 8.48
C PHE A 5 15.10 -19.27 7.61
N VAL A 6 15.92 -18.63 6.77
CA VAL A 6 16.91 -19.31 5.91
C VAL A 6 18.04 -19.96 6.72
N THR A 7 18.41 -19.37 7.86
CA THR A 7 19.42 -19.93 8.76
C THR A 7 18.89 -21.10 9.60
N PHE A 8 17.58 -21.15 9.87
CA PHE A 8 16.94 -22.28 10.54
C PHE A 8 16.85 -23.51 9.62
N THR A 9 16.40 -23.32 8.37
CA THR A 9 16.22 -24.42 7.41
C THR A 9 17.55 -25.08 7.03
N SER A 10 18.64 -24.31 6.87
CA SER A 10 19.96 -24.87 6.53
C SER A 10 20.59 -25.70 7.65
N LYS A 11 20.44 -25.26 8.92
CA LYS A 11 20.89 -26.04 10.09
C LYS A 11 20.07 -27.32 10.30
N PHE A 12 18.77 -27.28 10.01
CA PHE A 12 17.91 -28.46 10.07
C PHE A 12 18.31 -29.47 9.00
N LEU A 13 18.37 -29.07 7.72
CA LEU A 13 18.72 -29.95 6.60
C LEU A 13 20.11 -30.63 6.78
N GLY A 14 21.10 -29.92 7.33
CA GLY A 14 22.43 -30.48 7.60
C GLY A 14 22.46 -31.61 8.65
N ARG A 15 21.50 -31.66 9.59
CA ARG A 15 21.32 -32.79 10.52
C ARG A 15 20.61 -33.97 9.88
N TYR A 16 19.65 -33.73 8.99
CA TYR A 16 18.88 -34.80 8.33
C TYR A 16 19.72 -35.66 7.37
N VAL A 17 20.68 -35.05 6.67
CA VAL A 17 21.58 -35.78 5.75
C VAL A 17 22.44 -36.82 6.49
N ARG A 18 22.72 -36.62 7.78
CA ARG A 18 23.54 -37.52 8.62
C ARG A 18 22.75 -38.73 9.18
N LEU A 19 21.41 -38.73 9.06
CA LEU A 19 20.51 -39.76 9.62
C LEU A 19 20.15 -40.88 8.63
N THR A 20 20.72 -40.90 7.43
CA THR A 20 20.49 -41.95 6.42
C THR A 20 21.12 -43.31 6.75
N ARG A 21 21.89 -43.41 7.85
CA ARG A 21 22.41 -44.67 8.42
C ARG A 21 21.51 -45.27 9.51
N LEU A 22 20.18 -45.19 9.38
CA LEU A 22 19.23 -45.76 10.35
C LEU A 22 18.47 -46.96 9.77
N ASN A 23 18.17 -47.94 10.63
CA ASN A 23 17.31 -49.09 10.34
C ASN A 23 15.91 -48.66 9.83
N VAL A 24 15.17 -49.59 9.21
CA VAL A 24 13.86 -49.35 8.55
C VAL A 24 12.87 -48.57 9.44
N VAL A 25 12.85 -48.84 10.74
CA VAL A 25 11.99 -48.17 11.74
C VAL A 25 12.37 -46.69 11.92
N GLY A 26 13.66 -46.37 11.93
CA GLY A 26 14.14 -44.99 12.05
C GLY A 26 13.80 -44.14 10.82
N ARG A 27 13.83 -44.73 9.62
CA ARG A 27 13.39 -44.06 8.38
C ARG A 27 11.89 -43.74 8.37
N TRP A 28 11.06 -44.59 8.98
CA TRP A 28 9.62 -44.36 9.10
C TRP A 28 9.29 -43.22 10.06
N LEU A 29 9.96 -43.14 11.22
CA LEU A 29 9.77 -42.02 12.16
C LEU A 29 10.17 -40.67 11.53
N VAL A 30 11.33 -40.61 10.88
CA VAL A 30 11.84 -39.38 10.23
C VAL A 30 10.89 -38.89 9.13
N ARG A 31 10.28 -39.79 8.35
CA ARG A 31 9.28 -39.43 7.33
C ARG A 31 8.01 -38.82 7.94
N ARG A 32 7.56 -39.31 9.09
CA ARG A 32 6.37 -38.79 9.78
C ARG A 32 6.60 -37.37 10.32
N GLU A 33 7.78 -37.10 10.88
CA GLU A 33 8.12 -35.76 11.39
C GLU A 33 8.24 -34.73 10.25
N VAL A 34 8.88 -35.09 9.14
CA VAL A 34 8.98 -34.19 7.97
C VAL A 34 7.60 -33.88 7.38
N ALA A 35 6.69 -34.85 7.34
CA ALA A 35 5.32 -34.64 6.88
C ALA A 35 4.55 -33.65 7.76
N ILE A 36 4.69 -33.76 9.09
CA ILE A 36 4.04 -32.85 10.06
C ILE A 36 4.59 -31.44 9.90
N VAL A 37 5.92 -31.28 9.81
CA VAL A 37 6.55 -29.97 9.61
C VAL A 37 6.09 -29.33 8.29
N GLY A 38 6.04 -30.11 7.20
CA GLY A 38 5.53 -29.64 5.91
C GLY A 38 4.07 -29.17 5.98
N LEU A 39 3.22 -29.87 6.74
CA LEU A 39 1.80 -29.54 6.90
C LEU A 39 1.62 -28.25 7.72
N VAL A 40 2.41 -28.07 8.79
CA VAL A 40 2.42 -26.82 9.58
C VAL A 40 2.86 -25.62 8.73
N ILE A 41 3.89 -25.80 7.90
CA ILE A 41 4.34 -24.74 6.97
C ILE A 41 3.24 -24.38 5.98
N MET A 42 2.58 -25.37 5.36
CA MET A 42 1.49 -25.12 4.41
C MET A 42 0.30 -24.38 5.06
N ILE A 43 -0.10 -24.77 6.27
CA ILE A 43 -1.15 -24.05 7.02
C ILE A 43 -0.72 -22.61 7.31
N GLY A 44 0.52 -22.41 7.78
CA GLY A 44 1.05 -21.08 8.07
C GLY A 44 1.11 -20.17 6.85
N VAL A 45 1.53 -20.69 5.69
CA VAL A 45 1.57 -19.95 4.42
C VAL A 45 0.16 -19.60 3.94
N ASN A 46 -0.78 -20.55 3.99
CA ASN A 46 -2.17 -20.29 3.59
C ASN A 46 -2.82 -19.22 4.49
N PHE A 47 -2.61 -19.31 5.80
CA PHE A 47 -3.09 -18.32 6.76
C PHE A 47 -2.48 -16.93 6.51
N TRP A 48 -1.16 -16.85 6.27
CA TRP A 48 -0.51 -15.58 5.93
C TRP A 48 -1.10 -14.95 4.68
N ASN A 49 -1.34 -15.75 3.64
CA ASN A 49 -1.93 -15.25 2.39
C ASN A 49 -3.35 -14.70 2.60
N GLN A 50 -4.19 -15.43 3.35
CA GLN A 50 -5.54 -14.98 3.71
C GLN A 50 -5.52 -13.67 4.52
N TRP A 51 -4.59 -13.57 5.47
CA TRP A 51 -4.42 -12.37 6.28
C TRP A 51 -4.01 -11.14 5.45
N GLN A 52 -3.09 -11.31 4.49
CA GLN A 52 -2.67 -10.23 3.58
C GLN A 52 -3.84 -9.74 2.71
N LEU A 53 -4.64 -10.65 2.17
CA LEU A 53 -5.81 -10.31 1.36
C LEU A 53 -6.85 -9.52 2.16
N ALA A 54 -7.15 -9.95 3.39
CA ALA A 54 -8.05 -9.21 4.28
C ALA A 54 -7.53 -7.81 4.59
N ARG A 55 -6.22 -7.68 4.86
CA ARG A 55 -5.58 -6.38 5.13
C ARG A 55 -5.68 -5.44 3.94
N GLN A 56 -5.44 -5.92 2.71
CA GLN A 56 -5.58 -5.07 1.52
C GLN A 56 -7.01 -4.59 1.30
N LYS A 57 -8.01 -5.47 1.50
CA LYS A 57 -9.43 -5.08 1.41
C LYS A 57 -9.80 -3.99 2.40
N ILE A 58 -9.34 -4.11 3.66
CA ILE A 58 -9.60 -3.09 4.70
C ILE A 58 -8.91 -1.76 4.35
N LEU A 59 -7.69 -1.80 3.83
CA LEU A 59 -6.97 -0.59 3.42
C LEU A 59 -7.62 0.08 2.21
N GLY A 60 -8.05 -0.71 1.21
CA GLY A 60 -8.80 -0.21 0.06
C GLY A 60 -10.12 0.44 0.48
N ALA A 61 -10.92 -0.22 1.31
CA ALA A 61 -12.17 0.34 1.82
C ALA A 61 -11.95 1.64 2.63
N LYS A 62 -10.88 1.71 3.43
CA LYS A 62 -10.52 2.96 4.12
C LYS A 62 -10.15 4.08 3.15
N GLN A 63 -9.39 3.77 2.09
CA GLN A 63 -9.06 4.75 1.06
C GLN A 63 -10.30 5.23 0.30
N GLU A 64 -11.26 4.34 0.03
CA GLU A 64 -12.53 4.71 -0.62
C GLU A 64 -13.38 5.65 0.26
N ILE A 65 -13.46 5.39 1.56
CA ILE A 65 -14.18 6.28 2.50
C ILE A 65 -13.53 7.67 2.54
N VAL A 66 -12.20 7.72 2.68
CA VAL A 66 -11.45 8.99 2.69
C VAL A 66 -11.60 9.72 1.35
N ALA A 67 -11.56 9.01 0.23
CA ALA A 67 -11.77 9.61 -1.08
C ALA A 67 -13.20 10.16 -1.23
N ALA A 68 -14.20 9.52 -0.64
CA ALA A 68 -15.57 10.02 -0.63
C ALA A 68 -15.71 11.31 0.20
N GLU A 69 -15.10 11.37 1.37
CA GLU A 69 -15.05 12.59 2.20
C GLU A 69 -14.35 13.73 1.45
N ILE A 70 -13.20 13.46 0.82
CA ILE A 70 -12.48 14.45 0.02
C ILE A 70 -13.34 14.96 -1.16
N ARG A 71 -14.13 14.09 -1.79
CA ARG A 71 -15.05 14.50 -2.88
C ARG A 71 -16.14 15.45 -2.40
N GLU A 72 -16.67 15.23 -1.20
CA GLU A 72 -17.65 16.15 -0.60
C GLU A 72 -17.01 17.53 -0.34
N ASP A 73 -15.79 17.55 0.19
CA ASP A 73 -15.03 18.78 0.41
C ASP A 73 -14.70 19.51 -0.89
N ILE A 74 -14.36 18.77 -1.96
CA ILE A 74 -14.17 19.33 -3.31
C ILE A 74 -15.45 20.00 -3.77
N ALA A 75 -16.61 19.33 -3.67
CA ALA A 75 -17.88 19.90 -4.12
C ALA A 75 -18.25 21.19 -3.37
N LYS A 76 -18.02 21.25 -2.05
CA LYS A 76 -18.23 22.46 -1.25
C LYS A 76 -17.28 23.58 -1.68
N LEU A 77 -16.01 23.26 -1.92
CA LEU A 77 -15.01 24.24 -2.32
C LEU A 77 -15.22 24.74 -3.76
N GLU A 78 -15.74 23.89 -4.67
CA GLU A 78 -16.12 24.31 -6.02
C GLU A 78 -17.24 25.37 -5.96
N GLN A 79 -18.27 25.18 -5.12
CA GLN A 79 -19.30 26.20 -4.90
C GLN A 79 -18.73 27.51 -4.35
N VAL A 80 -17.80 27.43 -3.40
CA VAL A 80 -17.13 28.63 -2.88
C VAL A 80 -16.28 29.29 -3.98
N ALA A 81 -15.60 28.53 -4.83
CA ALA A 81 -14.76 29.06 -5.89
C ALA A 81 -15.56 29.84 -6.95
N GLU A 82 -16.81 29.47 -7.19
CA GLU A 82 -17.73 30.24 -8.06
C GLU A 82 -18.06 31.61 -7.49
N THR A 83 -18.15 31.73 -6.17
CA THR A 83 -18.47 33.00 -5.49
C THR A 83 -17.23 33.83 -5.18
N VAL A 84 -16.11 33.17 -4.88
CA VAL A 84 -14.86 33.79 -4.46
C VAL A 84 -13.76 33.29 -5.38
N ASN A 85 -13.39 34.13 -6.35
CA ASN A 85 -12.27 33.86 -7.23
C ASN A 85 -10.94 34.13 -6.51
N SER A 86 -10.52 33.18 -5.66
CA SER A 86 -9.30 33.27 -4.86
C SER A 86 -8.30 32.19 -5.24
N ARG A 87 -7.03 32.60 -5.39
CA ARG A 87 -5.86 31.71 -5.59
C ARG A 87 -5.85 30.56 -4.59
N ASP A 88 -6.09 30.85 -3.31
CA ASP A 88 -5.95 29.87 -2.23
C ASP A 88 -7.04 28.78 -2.31
N VAL A 89 -8.24 29.16 -2.75
CA VAL A 89 -9.34 28.20 -2.98
C VAL A 89 -8.98 27.28 -4.14
N TRP A 90 -8.48 27.83 -5.24
CA TRP A 90 -8.04 27.03 -6.39
C TRP A 90 -6.86 26.11 -6.06
N LEU A 91 -5.88 26.56 -5.28
CA LEU A 91 -4.79 25.71 -4.80
C LEU A 91 -5.27 24.58 -3.89
N LYS A 92 -6.22 24.86 -3.00
CA LYS A 92 -6.81 23.83 -2.14
C LYS A 92 -7.54 22.79 -2.96
N LEU A 93 -8.30 23.21 -3.98
CA LEU A 93 -8.95 22.32 -4.93
C LEU A 93 -7.93 21.46 -5.69
N THR A 94 -6.82 22.04 -6.14
CA THR A 94 -5.73 21.27 -6.77
C THR A 94 -5.21 20.16 -5.87
N LEU A 95 -4.89 20.47 -4.61
CA LEU A 95 -4.32 19.52 -3.67
C LEU A 95 -5.30 18.37 -3.35
N LEU A 96 -6.58 18.69 -3.15
CA LEU A 96 -7.60 17.68 -2.89
C LEU A 96 -7.82 16.75 -4.10
N ASN A 97 -7.84 17.30 -5.32
CA ASN A 97 -7.96 16.49 -6.53
C ASN A 97 -6.71 15.61 -6.75
N TRP A 98 -5.52 16.11 -6.41
CA TRP A 98 -4.29 15.32 -6.43
C TRP A 98 -4.32 14.15 -5.42
N GLN A 99 -4.88 14.36 -4.23
CA GLN A 99 -5.00 13.32 -3.20
C GLN A 99 -5.91 12.16 -3.62
N ILE A 100 -6.91 12.42 -4.46
CA ILE A 100 -7.79 11.38 -5.02
C ILE A 100 -7.33 10.88 -6.40
N PHE A 101 -6.11 11.24 -6.81
CA PHE A 101 -5.52 10.88 -8.10
C PHE A 101 -6.30 11.38 -9.33
N ASP A 102 -7.09 12.45 -9.19
CA ASP A 102 -7.70 13.16 -10.31
C ASP A 102 -6.74 14.22 -10.84
N GLU A 103 -5.75 13.76 -11.61
CA GLU A 103 -4.72 14.64 -12.17
C GLU A 103 -5.28 15.66 -13.16
N GLY A 104 -6.37 15.32 -13.86
CA GLY A 104 -6.98 16.19 -14.86
C GLY A 104 -7.52 17.46 -14.23
N LYS A 105 -8.38 17.29 -13.21
CA LYS A 105 -8.91 18.42 -12.44
C LYS A 105 -7.83 19.12 -11.64
N ALA A 106 -6.87 18.39 -11.06
CA ALA A 106 -5.77 19.01 -10.33
C ALA A 106 -4.98 20.00 -11.20
N LYS A 107 -4.67 19.62 -12.45
CA LYS A 107 -3.99 20.47 -13.44
C LYS A 107 -4.84 21.69 -13.80
N GLU A 108 -6.13 21.50 -14.05
CA GLU A 108 -7.04 22.59 -14.40
C GLU A 108 -7.13 23.64 -13.28
N TYR A 109 -7.37 23.21 -12.03
CA TYR A 109 -7.47 24.13 -10.90
C TYR A 109 -6.13 24.80 -10.58
N TRP A 110 -5.01 24.11 -10.81
CA TRP A 110 -3.70 24.71 -10.64
C TRP A 110 -3.49 25.85 -11.63
N GLN A 111 -3.90 25.66 -12.89
CA GLN A 111 -3.83 26.71 -13.90
C GLN A 111 -4.68 27.93 -13.51
N LYS A 112 -5.87 27.72 -12.93
CA LYS A 112 -6.69 28.82 -12.42
C LYS A 112 -5.98 29.58 -11.29
N ALA A 113 -5.33 28.88 -10.36
CA ALA A 113 -4.52 29.52 -9.32
C ALA A 113 -3.32 30.29 -9.90
N TRP A 114 -2.65 29.73 -10.90
CA TRP A 114 -1.51 30.35 -11.58
C TRP A 114 -1.90 31.63 -12.33
N LEU A 115 -3.08 31.67 -12.95
CA LEU A 115 -3.58 32.87 -13.63
C LEU A 115 -3.82 34.04 -12.68
N ILE A 116 -4.16 33.77 -11.41
CA ILE A 116 -4.42 34.81 -10.41
C ILE A 116 -3.12 35.36 -9.85
N ASP A 117 -2.16 34.49 -9.50
CA ASP A 117 -0.90 34.90 -8.89
C ASP A 117 0.24 33.93 -9.27
N PRO A 118 0.88 34.15 -10.42
CA PRO A 118 1.91 33.26 -10.94
C PRO A 118 3.23 33.35 -10.17
N ASN A 119 3.48 34.45 -9.46
CA ASN A 119 4.73 34.67 -8.74
C ASN A 119 4.69 34.09 -7.31
N ASN A 120 3.57 33.49 -6.92
CA ASN A 120 3.43 32.90 -5.60
C ASN A 120 4.27 31.62 -5.46
N GLU A 121 5.00 31.53 -4.35
CA GLU A 121 5.83 30.37 -4.03
C GLU A 121 5.00 29.08 -3.88
N GLN A 122 3.81 29.17 -3.29
CA GLN A 122 2.94 28.00 -3.10
C GLN A 122 2.45 27.48 -4.44
N VAL A 123 2.01 28.36 -5.35
CA VAL A 123 1.57 27.93 -6.69
C VAL A 123 2.71 27.26 -7.46
N THR A 124 3.93 27.81 -7.34
CA THR A 124 5.13 27.22 -7.96
C THR A 124 5.48 25.86 -7.34
N SER A 125 5.31 25.71 -6.02
CA SER A 125 5.58 24.44 -5.34
C SER A 125 4.59 23.35 -5.76
N VAL A 126 3.30 23.68 -5.85
CA VAL A 126 2.24 22.76 -6.26
C VAL A 126 2.41 22.36 -7.73
N ARG A 127 2.89 23.27 -8.60
CA ARG A 127 3.21 22.96 -10.00
C ARG A 127 4.13 21.74 -10.12
N ARG A 128 5.18 21.68 -9.30
CA ARG A 128 6.17 20.59 -9.34
C ARG A 128 5.58 19.23 -8.95
N MET A 129 4.46 19.22 -8.23
CA MET A 129 3.75 17.99 -7.87
C MET A 129 2.83 17.55 -9.00
N VAL A 130 2.10 18.49 -9.59
CA VAL A 130 1.00 18.23 -10.53
C VAL A 130 1.45 18.13 -11.99
N GLN A 131 2.60 18.75 -12.32
CA GLN A 131 3.28 18.68 -13.62
C GLN A 131 4.77 18.35 -13.41
N PRO A 132 5.10 17.08 -13.12
CA PRO A 132 6.50 16.64 -13.05
C PRO A 132 7.19 16.64 -14.42
#